data_AF-A0A7J4ES05-F1
#
_entry.id   AF-A0A7J4ES05-F1
#
_cell.length_a   1.000
_cell.length_b   1.000
_cell.length_c   1.000
_cell.angle_alpha   90.00
_cell.angle_beta   90.00
_cell.angle_gamma   90.00
#
_symmetry.space_group_name_H-M   'P 1'
#
loop_
_entity.id
_entity.type
_entity.pdbx_description
1 polymer ?
#
loop_
_entity_poly.entity_id
_entity_poly.type
_entity_poly.pdbx_seq_one_letter_code
_entity_poly.pdbx_strand_id
1 'polypeptide(L)'
;MKKCDICGKKEILPYKCSYCGGTFCSDHRLPEQHDCTFDSEYWNVPVKVKKDDKFRKPKVSLPSPKLDIPPFPQPARGIAAYGYNNIIIAICTVFLFISIIFGYPVIDFLALNPDKILLMPWQIVTSMFLHVHFWHFFWNMFVLFFFGSQLESRIGGKNYL
;
A
#
# COMPACT_ATOMS: atom_id res chain seq x y z
N MET A 1 -12.17 -26.69 34.86
CA MET A 1 -10.85 -26.43 34.27
C MET A 1 -9.97 -27.63 34.53
N LYS A 2 -9.36 -28.21 33.48
CA LYS A 2 -8.38 -29.29 33.67
C LYS A 2 -6.98 -28.68 33.77
N LYS A 3 -6.13 -29.28 34.59
CA LYS A 3 -4.72 -28.89 34.71
C LYS A 3 -3.91 -29.68 33.68
N CYS A 4 -2.83 -29.10 33.20
CA CYS A 4 -1.83 -29.84 32.44
C CYS A 4 -1.15 -30.88 33.35
N ASP A 5 -0.99 -32.11 32.85
CA ASP A 5 -0.40 -33.22 33.61
C ASP A 5 1.12 -33.04 33.88
N ILE A 6 1.78 -32.11 33.18
CA ILE A 6 3.22 -31.82 33.34
C ILE A 6 3.46 -30.56 34.18
N CYS A 7 2.92 -29.43 33.74
CA CYS A 7 3.24 -28.13 34.36
C CYS A 7 2.16 -27.65 35.34
N GLY A 8 1.02 -28.35 35.45
CA GLY A 8 -0.07 -28.00 36.36
C GLY A 8 -0.87 -26.73 35.99
N LYS A 9 -0.52 -26.04 34.89
CA LYS A 9 -1.25 -24.85 34.41
C LYS A 9 -2.73 -25.19 34.14
N LYS A 10 -3.64 -24.36 34.63
CA LYS A 10 -5.09 -24.49 34.40
C LYS A 10 -5.47 -23.69 33.17
N GLU A 11 -5.85 -24.39 32.10
CA GLU A 11 -6.40 -23.76 30.91
C GLU A 11 -7.90 -24.10 30.77
N ILE A 12 -8.63 -23.19 30.12
CA ILE A 12 -10.07 -23.35 29.87
C ILE A 12 -10.29 -24.42 28.79
N LEU A 13 -9.37 -24.52 27.84
CA LEU A 13 -9.38 -25.44 26.70
C LEU A 13 -8.18 -26.40 26.77
N PRO A 14 -8.29 -27.55 27.48
CA PRO A 14 -7.21 -28.52 27.58
C PRO A 14 -7.07 -29.32 26.27
N TYR A 15 -5.84 -29.51 25.80
CA TYR A 15 -5.53 -30.38 24.67
C TYR A 15 -5.42 -31.83 25.14
N LYS A 16 -6.04 -32.76 24.41
CA LYS A 16 -5.92 -34.21 24.67
C LYS A 16 -5.03 -34.84 23.61
N CYS A 17 -3.95 -35.48 24.01
CA CYS A 17 -3.08 -36.20 23.08
C CYS A 17 -3.78 -37.50 22.64
N SER A 18 -3.85 -37.75 21.33
CA SER A 18 -4.45 -38.98 20.77
C SER A 18 -3.61 -40.23 21.03
N TYR A 19 -2.32 -40.06 21.35
CA TYR A 19 -1.36 -41.16 21.49
C TYR A 19 -1.23 -41.63 22.95
N CYS A 20 -1.02 -40.70 23.90
CA CYS A 20 -0.88 -41.03 25.32
C CYS A 20 -2.17 -40.78 26.14
N GLY A 21 -3.17 -40.10 25.58
CA GLY A 21 -4.46 -39.84 26.23
C GLY A 21 -4.46 -38.76 27.32
N GLY A 22 -3.29 -38.21 27.67
CA GLY A 22 -3.12 -37.15 28.69
C GLY A 22 -3.69 -35.80 28.29
N THR A 23 -3.88 -34.93 29.29
CA THR A 23 -4.39 -33.56 29.11
C THR A 23 -3.31 -32.53 29.35
N PHE A 24 -3.05 -31.70 28.34
CA PHE A 24 -1.93 -30.76 28.32
C PHE A 24 -2.39 -29.32 28.02
N CYS A 25 -1.57 -28.35 28.43
CA CYS A 25 -1.72 -26.95 28.08
C CYS A 25 -1.18 -26.65 26.67
N SER A 26 -1.41 -25.45 26.18
CA SER A 26 -0.92 -24.96 24.89
C SER A 26 0.59 -25.17 24.69
N ASP A 27 1.37 -24.98 25.75
CA ASP A 27 2.85 -25.12 25.73
C ASP A 27 3.35 -26.56 25.70
N HIS A 28 2.53 -27.55 26.09
CA HIS A 28 2.93 -28.97 26.20
C HIS A 28 2.10 -29.88 25.30
N ARG A 29 1.45 -29.32 24.27
CA ARG A 29 0.52 -30.07 23.41
C ARG A 29 1.23 -30.99 22.41
N LEU A 30 2.48 -30.70 22.02
CA LEU A 30 3.23 -31.55 21.07
C LEU A 30 3.78 -32.79 21.79
N PRO A 31 3.81 -33.97 21.14
CA PRO A 31 4.35 -35.21 21.71
C PRO A 31 5.75 -35.10 22.31
N GLU A 32 6.65 -34.35 21.65
CA GLU A 32 8.03 -34.10 22.11
C GLU A 32 8.10 -33.30 23.42
N GLN A 33 7.09 -32.48 23.68
CA GLN A 33 7.05 -31.58 24.83
C GLN A 33 6.45 -32.25 26.08
N HIS A 34 5.91 -33.46 25.95
CA HIS A 34 5.31 -34.18 27.06
C HIS A 34 5.80 -35.62 27.25
N ASP A 35 7.00 -35.91 26.71
CA ASP A 35 7.63 -37.23 26.75
C ASP A 35 6.64 -38.34 26.37
N CYS A 36 5.94 -38.11 25.24
CA CYS A 36 4.88 -38.99 24.79
C CYS A 36 5.43 -40.38 24.47
N THR A 37 4.72 -41.43 24.89
CA THR A 37 5.10 -42.84 24.67
C THR A 37 5.14 -43.28 23.20
N PHE A 38 4.85 -42.38 22.26
CA PHE A 38 4.79 -42.67 20.84
C PHE A 38 6.06 -42.15 20.17
N ASP A 39 6.92 -43.08 19.75
CA ASP A 39 8.20 -42.80 19.11
C ASP A 39 7.98 -42.14 17.74
N SER A 40 8.61 -40.98 17.52
CA SER A 40 8.30 -40.04 16.43
C SER A 40 8.77 -40.47 15.03
N GLU A 41 9.26 -41.70 14.85
CA GLU A 41 9.79 -42.19 13.57
C GLU A 41 8.75 -42.35 12.46
N TYR A 42 7.45 -42.27 12.76
CA TYR A 42 6.38 -42.46 11.78
C TYR A 42 6.28 -41.36 10.70
N TRP A 43 6.89 -40.19 10.89
CA TRP A 43 6.79 -39.09 9.91
C TRP A 43 7.77 -39.20 8.73
N ASN A 44 8.81 -40.03 8.85
CA ASN A 44 9.80 -40.23 7.78
C ASN A 44 9.51 -41.50 6.97
N VAL A 45 8.25 -41.73 6.59
CA VAL A 45 7.94 -42.77 5.59
C VAL A 45 8.21 -42.18 4.21
N PRO A 46 9.25 -42.61 3.48
CA PRO A 46 9.42 -42.20 2.11
C PRO A 46 8.26 -42.75 1.29
N VAL A 47 7.28 -41.89 0.99
CA VAL A 47 6.18 -42.27 0.10
C VAL A 47 6.78 -42.46 -1.29
N LYS A 48 7.01 -43.72 -1.67
CA LYS A 48 7.37 -44.10 -3.04
C LYS A 48 6.14 -43.92 -3.92
N VAL A 49 5.86 -42.67 -4.29
CA VAL A 49 4.87 -42.36 -5.33
C VAL A 49 5.44 -42.92 -6.63
N LYS A 50 4.87 -44.02 -7.13
CA LYS A 50 5.11 -44.42 -8.52
C LYS A 50 4.62 -43.27 -9.38
N LYS A 51 5.53 -42.61 -10.10
CA LYS A 51 5.13 -41.63 -11.12
C LYS A 51 4.54 -42.44 -12.27
N ASP A 52 3.22 -42.47 -12.32
CA ASP A 52 2.52 -43.01 -13.46
C ASP A 52 2.72 -42.01 -14.60
N ASP A 53 3.70 -42.24 -15.48
CA ASP A 53 3.96 -41.38 -16.66
C ASP A 53 2.74 -41.30 -17.61
N LYS A 54 1.71 -42.09 -17.34
CA LYS A 54 0.42 -42.13 -18.04
C LYS A 54 -0.64 -41.20 -17.44
N PHE A 55 -0.29 -40.24 -16.59
CA PHE A 55 -1.24 -39.20 -16.18
C PHE A 55 -1.45 -38.19 -17.33
N ARG A 56 -2.14 -38.64 -18.38
CA ARG A 56 -2.63 -37.80 -19.46
C ARG A 56 -3.72 -36.93 -18.83
N LYS A 57 -3.37 -35.67 -18.47
CA LYS A 57 -4.34 -34.70 -17.95
C LYS A 57 -5.59 -34.76 -18.83
N PRO A 58 -6.76 -35.18 -18.33
CA PRO A 58 -7.96 -35.19 -19.15
C PRO A 58 -8.17 -33.75 -19.62
N LYS A 59 -8.23 -33.54 -20.94
CA LYS A 59 -8.64 -32.25 -21.53
C LYS A 59 -10.12 -32.09 -21.23
N VAL A 60 -10.45 -31.75 -19.99
CA VAL A 60 -11.78 -31.29 -19.63
C VAL A 60 -11.85 -29.86 -20.12
N SER A 61 -12.53 -29.65 -21.24
CA SER A 61 -12.92 -28.31 -21.68
C SER A 61 -14.02 -27.83 -20.74
N LEU A 62 -13.64 -27.32 -19.58
CA LEU A 62 -14.56 -26.61 -18.71
C LEU A 62 -15.04 -25.37 -19.48
N PRO A 63 -16.35 -25.15 -19.65
CA PRO A 63 -16.87 -23.87 -20.07
C PRO A 63 -16.34 -22.85 -19.07
N SER A 64 -15.42 -21.99 -19.50
CA SER A 64 -14.98 -20.88 -18.67
C SER A 64 -16.21 -20.00 -18.50
N PRO A 65 -16.74 -19.81 -17.28
CA PRO A 65 -17.73 -18.78 -17.08
C PRO A 65 -17.08 -17.49 -17.59
N LYS A 66 -17.74 -16.76 -18.49
CA LYS A 66 -17.36 -15.37 -18.77
C LYS A 66 -17.64 -14.61 -17.48
N LEU A 67 -16.65 -14.63 -16.61
CA LEU A 67 -16.65 -13.88 -15.38
C LEU A 67 -16.43 -12.45 -15.83
N ASP A 68 -17.50 -11.65 -15.81
CA ASP A 68 -17.48 -10.21 -16.08
C ASP A 68 -16.74 -9.52 -14.92
N ILE A 69 -15.48 -9.88 -14.72
CA ILE A 69 -14.60 -9.23 -13.79
C ILE A 69 -14.15 -7.96 -14.51
N PRO A 70 -14.44 -6.76 -13.96
CA PRO A 70 -13.88 -5.55 -14.53
C PRO A 70 -12.35 -5.71 -14.59
N PRO A 71 -11.70 -5.31 -15.69
CA PRO A 71 -10.26 -5.40 -15.78
C PRO A 71 -9.63 -4.69 -14.58
N PHE A 72 -8.58 -5.29 -14.00
CA PHE A 72 -7.85 -4.66 -12.90
C PHE A 72 -7.51 -3.21 -13.30
N PRO A 73 -7.77 -2.23 -12.42
CA PRO A 73 -7.43 -0.84 -12.70
C PRO A 73 -5.95 -0.77 -13.07
N GLN A 74 -5.68 -0.44 -14.33
CA GLN A 74 -4.31 -0.33 -14.79
C GLN A 74 -3.72 0.93 -14.14
N PRO A 75 -2.50 0.88 -13.55
CA PRO A 75 -1.87 2.07 -13.03
C PRO A 75 -1.75 3.10 -14.16
N ALA A 76 -2.12 4.35 -13.86
CA ALA A 76 -2.03 5.44 -14.82
C ALA A 76 -0.62 5.48 -15.42
N ARG A 77 -0.51 5.57 -16.74
CA ARG A 77 0.78 5.72 -17.44
C ARG A 77 1.07 7.20 -17.66
N GLY A 78 2.35 7.59 -17.54
CA GLY A 78 2.80 8.98 -17.77
C GLY A 78 2.70 9.88 -16.55
N ILE A 79 2.55 11.19 -16.75
CA ILE A 79 2.59 12.20 -15.68
C ILE A 79 1.46 12.00 -14.65
N ALA A 80 0.32 11.43 -15.08
CA ALA A 80 -0.79 11.05 -14.22
C ALA A 80 -0.45 9.92 -13.22
N ALA A 81 0.67 9.21 -13.38
CA ALA A 81 1.16 8.23 -12.41
C ALA A 81 1.70 8.89 -11.13
N TYR A 82 2.22 10.12 -11.25
CA TYR A 82 2.82 10.85 -10.14
C TYR A 82 1.79 11.60 -9.28
N GLY A 83 0.54 11.70 -9.75
CA GLY A 83 -0.53 12.46 -9.11
C GLY A 83 -0.46 13.95 -9.44
N TYR A 84 -1.59 14.53 -9.84
CA TYR A 84 -1.70 15.94 -10.23
C TYR A 84 -1.30 16.88 -9.08
N ASN A 85 -1.57 16.50 -7.84
CA ASN A 85 -1.16 17.29 -6.69
C ASN A 85 0.37 17.47 -6.60
N ASN A 86 1.10 16.38 -6.83
CA ASN A 86 2.56 16.41 -6.79
C ASN A 86 3.16 17.24 -7.94
N ILE A 87 2.46 17.30 -9.09
CA ILE A 87 2.85 18.19 -10.20
C ILE A 87 2.71 19.65 -9.78
N ILE A 88 1.60 20.04 -9.14
CA ILE A 88 1.40 21.42 -8.67
C ILE A 88 2.51 21.83 -7.69
N ILE A 89 2.82 20.96 -6.72
CA ILE A 89 3.90 21.20 -5.75
C ILE A 89 5.25 21.36 -6.46
N ALA A 90 5.54 20.53 -7.47
CA ALA A 90 6.76 20.65 -8.25
C ALA A 90 6.83 21.98 -9.01
N ILE A 91 5.73 22.42 -9.64
CA ILE A 91 5.67 23.71 -10.35
C ILE A 91 5.94 24.88 -9.40
N CYS A 92 5.26 24.92 -8.25
CA CYS A 92 5.48 25.95 -7.23
C CYS A 92 6.94 25.99 -6.76
N THR A 93 7.54 24.81 -6.57
CA THR A 93 8.95 24.68 -6.17
C THR A 93 9.90 25.21 -7.24
N VAL A 94 9.67 24.87 -8.51
CA VAL A 94 10.46 25.38 -9.64
C VAL A 94 10.35 26.90 -9.73
N PHE A 95 9.14 27.46 -9.62
CA PHE A 95 8.93 28.92 -9.67
C PHE A 95 9.63 29.65 -8.52
N LEU A 96 9.67 29.05 -7.33
CA LEU A 96 10.43 29.59 -6.20
C LEU A 96 11.92 29.67 -6.54
N PHE A 97 12.53 28.60 -7.06
CA PHE A 97 13.95 28.61 -7.44
C PHE A 97 14.26 29.59 -8.57
N ILE A 98 13.42 29.66 -9.61
CA ILE A 98 13.57 30.64 -10.69
C ILE A 98 13.52 32.07 -10.12
N SER A 99 12.58 32.35 -9.20
CA SER A 99 12.47 33.66 -8.56
C SER A 99 13.69 34.01 -7.71
N ILE A 100 14.33 33.02 -7.07
CA ILE A 100 15.57 33.21 -6.30
C ILE A 100 16.76 33.48 -7.22
N ILE A 101 16.88 32.77 -8.34
CA ILE A 101 18.03 32.87 -9.26
C ILE A 101 17.98 34.19 -10.05
N PHE A 102 16.81 34.55 -10.57
CA PHE A 102 16.65 35.69 -11.48
C PHE A 102 16.11 36.96 -10.81
N GLY A 103 15.51 36.86 -9.61
CA GLY A 103 15.11 37.99 -8.79
C GLY A 103 13.92 38.79 -9.33
N TYR A 104 14.01 40.11 -9.19
CA TYR A 104 12.91 41.05 -9.45
C TYR A 104 12.28 40.98 -10.87
N PRO A 105 13.03 40.83 -11.98
CA PRO A 105 12.43 40.74 -13.32
C PRO A 105 11.42 39.60 -13.49
N VAL A 106 11.67 38.45 -12.85
CA VAL A 106 10.76 37.30 -12.90
C VAL A 106 9.48 37.59 -12.11
N ILE A 107 9.62 38.24 -10.95
CA ILE A 107 8.49 38.63 -10.12
C ILE A 107 7.64 39.67 -10.84
N ASP A 108 8.21 40.71 -11.46
CA ASP A 108 7.43 41.70 -12.22
C ASP A 108 6.71 41.09 -13.43
N PHE A 109 7.27 40.01 -14.02
CA PHE A 109 6.67 39.33 -15.17
C PHE A 109 5.52 38.38 -14.80
N LEU A 110 5.62 37.67 -13.67
CA LEU A 110 4.70 36.59 -13.27
C LEU A 110 3.76 36.97 -12.11
N ALA A 111 4.15 37.92 -11.24
CA ALA A 111 3.30 38.37 -10.15
C ALA A 111 2.15 39.22 -10.68
N LEU A 112 1.03 39.22 -9.95
CA LEU A 112 -0.13 40.02 -10.32
C LEU A 112 0.15 41.50 -10.11
N ASN A 113 0.21 42.26 -11.21
CA ASN A 113 0.29 43.71 -11.19
C ASN A 113 -0.98 44.32 -11.79
N PRO A 114 -1.79 45.06 -11.02
CA PRO A 114 -3.07 45.60 -11.48
C PRO A 114 -2.93 46.55 -12.68
N ASP A 115 -1.82 47.28 -12.78
CA ASP A 115 -1.59 48.25 -13.85
C ASP A 115 -1.26 47.59 -15.19
N LYS A 116 -0.69 46.38 -15.14
CA LYS A 116 -0.21 45.63 -16.30
C LYS A 116 -1.12 44.48 -16.70
N ILE A 117 -2.16 44.17 -15.93
CA ILE A 117 -2.99 42.97 -16.10
C ILE A 117 -3.64 42.86 -17.48
N LEU A 118 -4.01 43.99 -18.11
CA LEU A 118 -4.58 44.01 -19.47
C LEU A 118 -3.54 43.73 -20.55
N LEU A 119 -2.28 44.10 -20.31
CA LEU A 119 -1.15 43.89 -21.22
C LEU A 119 -0.51 42.50 -21.00
N MET A 120 -0.60 41.98 -19.78
CA MET A 120 0.04 40.75 -19.32
C MET A 120 -1.00 39.85 -18.62
N PRO A 121 -2.00 39.32 -19.35
CA PRO A 121 -3.15 38.62 -18.75
C PRO A 121 -2.78 37.30 -18.07
N TRP A 122 -1.65 36.69 -18.43
CA TRP A 122 -1.15 35.47 -17.79
C TRP A 122 -0.84 35.65 -16.29
N GLN A 123 -0.65 36.89 -15.82
CA GLN A 123 -0.41 37.19 -14.41
C GLN A 123 -1.54 36.71 -13.50
N ILE A 124 -2.78 36.60 -14.00
CA ILE A 124 -3.92 36.07 -13.25
C ILE A 124 -3.67 34.61 -12.84
N VAL A 125 -3.17 33.79 -13.76
CA VAL A 125 -2.94 32.36 -13.51
C VAL A 125 -1.59 32.14 -12.83
N THR A 126 -0.54 32.79 -13.34
CA THR A 126 0.84 32.57 -12.86
C THR A 126 1.07 33.06 -11.44
N SER A 127 0.34 34.08 -10.99
CA SER A 127 0.39 34.56 -9.61
C SER A 127 -0.06 33.52 -8.58
N MET A 128 -0.91 32.55 -8.94
CA MET A 128 -1.35 31.48 -8.03
C MET A 128 -0.20 30.54 -7.62
N PHE A 129 0.82 30.41 -8.48
CA PHE A 129 1.96 29.51 -8.26
C PHE A 129 3.18 30.26 -7.67
N LEU A 130 3.19 31.59 -7.75
CA LEU A 130 4.30 32.40 -7.29
C LEU A 130 4.24 32.60 -5.76
N HIS A 131 5.36 32.37 -5.08
CA HIS A 131 5.47 32.58 -3.63
C HIS A 131 6.72 33.41 -3.31
N VAL A 132 6.51 34.58 -2.70
CA VAL A 132 7.60 35.56 -2.42
C VAL A 132 8.27 35.31 -1.07
N HIS A 133 7.57 34.65 -0.14
CA HIS A 133 8.04 34.43 1.23
C HIS A 133 8.10 32.95 1.59
N PHE A 134 9.20 32.53 2.24
CA PHE A 134 9.46 31.14 2.59
C PHE A 134 8.34 30.50 3.42
N TRP A 135 7.86 31.15 4.49
CA TRP A 135 6.83 30.55 5.34
C TRP A 135 5.47 30.43 4.65
N HIS A 136 5.14 31.34 3.74
CA HIS A 136 3.92 31.24 2.95
C HIS A 136 4.01 30.06 1.97
N PHE A 137 5.15 29.90 1.31
CA PHE A 137 5.43 28.73 0.48
C PHE A 137 5.34 27.44 1.30
N PHE A 138 6.03 27.37 2.44
CA PHE A 138 6.09 26.16 3.26
C PHE A 138 4.70 25.70 3.71
N TRP A 139 3.90 26.59 4.30
CA TRP A 139 2.58 26.20 4.80
C TRP A 139 1.60 25.84 3.68
N ASN A 140 1.66 26.52 2.53
CA ASN A 140 0.85 26.15 1.38
C ASN A 140 1.23 24.77 0.85
N MET A 141 2.52 24.49 0.66
CA MET A 141 2.97 23.18 0.17
C MET A 141 2.72 22.06 1.19
N PHE A 142 2.84 22.35 2.50
CA PHE A 142 2.51 21.41 3.57
C PHE A 142 1.03 21.02 3.53
N VAL A 143 0.13 22.00 3.52
CA VAL A 143 -1.31 21.77 3.45
C VAL A 143 -1.68 21.06 2.14
N LEU A 144 -1.15 21.53 1.02
CA LEU A 144 -1.42 20.93 -0.29
C LEU A 144 -0.92 19.50 -0.39
N PHE A 145 0.26 19.19 0.17
CA PHE A 145 0.79 17.82 0.19
C PHE A 145 -0.13 16.88 0.96
N PHE A 146 -0.55 17.23 2.18
CA PHE A 146 -1.39 16.34 2.99
C PHE A 146 -2.86 16.31 2.58
N PHE A 147 -3.48 17.46 2.29
CA PHE A 147 -4.89 17.53 1.95
C PHE A 147 -5.14 17.33 0.46
N GLY A 148 -4.26 17.83 -0.41
CA GLY A 148 -4.39 17.66 -1.86
C GLY A 148 -4.23 16.20 -2.29
N SER A 149 -3.31 15.44 -1.69
CA SER A 149 -3.15 14.00 -1.98
C SER A 149 -4.41 13.22 -1.57
N GLN A 150 -4.99 13.59 -0.43
CA GLN A 150 -6.17 12.93 0.11
C GLN A 150 -7.42 13.29 -0.70
N LEU A 151 -7.49 14.52 -1.19
CA LEU A 151 -8.53 14.97 -2.11
C LEU A 151 -8.44 14.25 -3.46
N GLU A 152 -7.24 14.16 -4.02
CA GLU A 152 -6.96 13.46 -5.28
C GLU A 152 -7.35 11.97 -5.21
N SER A 153 -7.03 11.31 -4.10
CA SER A 153 -7.39 9.91 -3.89
C SER A 153 -8.90 9.67 -3.79
N ARG A 154 -9.69 10.67 -3.37
CA ARG A 154 -11.14 10.54 -3.21
C ARG A 154 -11.92 10.92 -4.47
N ILE A 155 -11.46 11.95 -5.18
CA ILE A 155 -12.09 12.46 -6.40
C ILE A 155 -11.68 11.66 -7.64
N GLY A 156 -10.49 11.07 -7.60
CA GLY A 156 -9.87 10.37 -8.73
C GLY A 156 -9.15 11.35 -9.65
N GLY A 157 -7.94 10.99 -10.11
CA GLY A 157 -7.06 11.91 -10.84
C GLY A 157 -7.69 12.59 -12.06
N LYS A 158 -8.60 11.92 -12.79
CA LYS A 158 -9.27 12.51 -13.96
C LYS A 158 -10.16 13.72 -13.65
N ASN A 159 -10.63 13.85 -12.40
CA ASN A 159 -11.55 14.91 -11.97
C ASN A 159 -10.89 15.87 -10.96
N TYR A 160 -9.57 15.76 -10.74
CA TYR A 160 -8.87 16.53 -9.71
C TYR A 160 -8.53 17.96 -10.14
N LEU A 161 -8.35 18.19 -11.45
CA LEU A 161 -8.19 19.49 -12.09
C LEU A 161 -9.40 19.79 -12.97
#